data_AF-A0A369JIM2-F1
#
_entry.id   AF-A0A369JIM2-F1
#
_cell.length_a   1.000
_cell.length_b   1.000
_cell.length_c   1.000
_cell.angle_alpha   90.00
_cell.angle_beta   90.00
_cell.angle_gamma   90.00
#
_symmetry.space_group_name_H-M   'P 1'
#
loop_
_entity.id
_entity.type
_entity.pdbx_description
1 polymer ?
#
loop_
_entity_poly.entity_id
_entity_poly.type
_entity_poly.pdbx_seq_one_letter_code
_entity_poly.pdbx_strand_id
1 'polypeptide(L)'
;MCGLKDLESFTHGGGASSITYFGLYALRKLISAWPKLRTLYISGDMRGDEKQEALLPNLPPTTCALESVTFERCIPSDFDLFAPMFADSSQSLRKFEAWTSGHKEMDAIFMNILPAIETIKLGGSSHPSPQFIIEHLAHAPKLTTISIGCEYDHEGNIRRAFATALVQPDSFPALRSLGYPGQSGTYKTGRGRNVREHEYENPGQEELLKAARERNIHAYIASDLEYKAEGAQRRAGIIAARRRGW
;
A
#
# COMPACT_ATOMS: atom_id res chain seq x y z
N MET A 1 -16.03 -18.86 -26.33
CA MET A 1 -15.75 -17.97 -25.18
C MET A 1 -14.45 -18.37 -24.47
N CYS A 2 -13.33 -18.57 -25.19
CA CYS A 2 -12.12 -19.22 -24.66
C CYS A 2 -10.91 -18.31 -24.41
N GLY A 3 -11.01 -16.97 -24.49
CA GLY A 3 -9.82 -16.10 -24.34
C GLY A 3 -9.54 -15.57 -22.93
N LEU A 4 -10.57 -15.47 -22.07
CA LEU A 4 -10.46 -14.70 -20.82
C LEU A 4 -10.03 -15.52 -19.60
N LYS A 5 -10.23 -16.86 -19.62
CA LYS A 5 -9.82 -17.73 -18.51
C LYS A 5 -8.30 -17.96 -18.46
N ASP A 6 -7.61 -17.67 -19.57
CA ASP A 6 -6.17 -17.83 -19.71
C ASP A 6 -5.39 -16.52 -19.46
N LEU A 7 -6.07 -15.46 -19.02
CA LEU A 7 -5.41 -14.20 -18.73
C LEU A 7 -4.56 -14.30 -17.46
N GLU A 8 -3.24 -14.14 -17.60
CA GLU A 8 -2.29 -14.16 -16.48
C GLU A 8 -1.97 -12.77 -15.91
N SER A 9 -2.20 -11.72 -16.70
CA SER A 9 -1.95 -10.33 -16.30
C SER A 9 -3.10 -9.43 -16.73
N PHE A 10 -3.57 -8.60 -15.80
CA PHE A 10 -4.57 -7.58 -16.05
C PHE A 10 -4.07 -6.20 -15.65
N THR A 11 -4.27 -5.23 -16.54
CA THR A 11 -3.91 -3.84 -16.32
C THR A 11 -5.10 -2.95 -16.66
N HIS A 12 -5.59 -2.22 -15.65
CA HIS A 12 -6.52 -1.12 -15.83
C HIS A 12 -5.80 0.21 -15.54
N GLY A 13 -5.37 0.90 -16.60
CA GLY A 13 -4.78 2.22 -16.50
C GLY A 13 -5.80 3.30 -16.91
N GLY A 14 -6.27 4.12 -15.97
CA GLY A 14 -7.06 5.30 -16.32
C GLY A 14 -6.21 6.36 -17.06
N GLY A 15 -6.79 7.01 -18.07
CA GLY A 15 -6.16 8.14 -18.78
C GLY A 15 -5.83 9.32 -17.86
N ALA A 16 -5.08 10.29 -18.40
CA ALA A 16 -4.54 11.45 -17.66
C ALA A 16 -5.59 12.40 -17.05
N SER A 17 -6.88 12.17 -17.26
CA SER A 17 -7.97 13.03 -16.81
C SER A 17 -9.20 12.20 -16.45
N SER A 18 -9.75 12.49 -15.27
CA SER A 18 -10.96 11.93 -14.63
C SER A 18 -10.76 10.71 -13.73
N ILE A 19 -11.38 10.79 -12.54
CA ILE A 19 -11.59 9.70 -11.59
C ILE A 19 -12.18 8.53 -12.38
N THR A 20 -11.39 7.46 -12.56
CA THR A 20 -11.86 6.24 -13.20
C THR A 20 -12.45 5.37 -12.09
N TYR A 21 -13.77 5.25 -12.01
CA TYR A 21 -14.44 4.39 -11.04
C TYR A 21 -14.39 2.95 -11.56
N PHE A 22 -13.37 2.20 -11.15
CA PHE A 22 -13.31 0.77 -11.43
C PHE A 22 -14.29 0.02 -10.49
N GLY A 23 -14.29 0.42 -9.22
CA GLY A 23 -15.19 -0.10 -8.19
C GLY A 23 -14.81 -1.49 -7.67
N LEU A 24 -14.87 -1.66 -6.35
CA LEU A 24 -14.52 -2.91 -5.68
C LEU A 24 -15.35 -4.12 -6.15
N TYR A 25 -16.64 -3.93 -6.43
CA TYR A 25 -17.51 -5.01 -6.92
C TYR A 25 -17.02 -5.57 -8.27
N ALA A 26 -16.65 -4.71 -9.21
CA ALA A 26 -16.13 -5.14 -10.51
C ALA A 26 -14.79 -5.87 -10.34
N LEU A 27 -13.92 -5.37 -9.45
CA LEU A 27 -12.66 -6.02 -9.11
C LEU A 27 -12.85 -7.42 -8.54
N ARG A 28 -13.75 -7.56 -7.56
CA ARG A 28 -14.08 -8.85 -6.94
C ARG A 28 -14.69 -9.82 -7.95
N LYS A 29 -15.53 -9.34 -8.88
CA LYS A 29 -16.06 -10.19 -9.96
C LYS A 29 -14.97 -10.66 -10.93
N LEU A 30 -13.98 -9.81 -11.23
CA LEU A 30 -12.88 -10.10 -12.14
C LEU A 30 -11.98 -11.21 -11.60
N ILE A 31 -11.50 -11.07 -10.36
CA ILE A 31 -10.61 -12.07 -9.72
C ILE A 31 -11.29 -13.43 -9.54
N SER A 32 -12.63 -13.45 -9.40
CA SER A 32 -13.40 -14.69 -9.31
C SER A 32 -13.64 -15.34 -10.67
N ALA A 33 -13.46 -14.60 -11.77
CA ALA A 33 -13.70 -15.11 -13.12
C ALA A 33 -12.43 -15.65 -13.81
N TRP A 34 -11.24 -15.23 -13.37
CA TRP A 34 -9.97 -15.48 -14.08
C TRP A 34 -8.96 -16.28 -13.23
N PRO A 35 -9.06 -17.62 -13.22
CA PRO A 35 -8.28 -18.46 -12.30
C PRO A 35 -6.76 -18.46 -12.57
N LYS A 36 -6.35 -18.13 -13.80
CA LYS A 36 -4.94 -18.01 -14.18
C LYS A 36 -4.32 -16.64 -13.90
N LEU A 37 -5.10 -15.67 -13.42
CA LEU A 37 -4.57 -14.34 -13.12
C LEU A 37 -3.47 -14.42 -12.05
N ARG A 38 -2.33 -13.79 -12.32
CA ARG A 38 -1.18 -13.69 -11.40
C ARG A 38 -0.79 -12.25 -11.13
N THR A 39 -0.87 -11.39 -12.15
CA THR A 39 -0.49 -9.98 -12.01
C THR A 39 -1.71 -9.08 -12.18
N LEU A 40 -1.93 -8.21 -11.20
CA LEU A 40 -3.04 -7.26 -11.19
C LEU A 40 -2.50 -5.84 -11.02
N TYR A 41 -2.77 -4.99 -12.00
CA TYR A 41 -2.55 -3.55 -11.91
C TYR A 41 -3.89 -2.84 -12.06
N ILE A 42 -4.30 -2.07 -11.05
CA ILE A 42 -5.47 -1.22 -11.16
C ILE A 42 -5.10 0.20 -10.77
N SER A 43 -5.45 1.14 -11.64
CA SER A 43 -5.31 2.56 -11.41
C SER A 43 -6.66 3.24 -11.56
N GLY A 44 -7.18 3.79 -10.47
CA GLY A 44 -8.52 4.39 -10.42
C GLY A 44 -9.13 4.33 -9.02
N ASP A 45 -10.25 5.03 -8.86
CA ASP A 45 -11.02 4.99 -7.63
C ASP A 45 -11.72 3.62 -7.50
N MET A 46 -11.56 3.04 -6.33
CA MET A 46 -12.11 1.75 -5.97
C MET A 46 -13.31 1.87 -5.05
N ARG A 47 -13.66 3.09 -4.63
CA ARG A 47 -14.87 3.37 -3.85
C ARG A 47 -16.06 2.74 -4.56
N GLY A 48 -16.73 1.83 -3.88
CA GLY A 48 -17.91 1.18 -4.40
C GLY A 48 -19.14 2.09 -4.29
N ASP A 49 -20.15 1.75 -5.08
CA ASP A 49 -21.53 2.10 -4.75
C ASP A 49 -21.96 1.21 -3.57
N GLU A 50 -22.47 1.79 -2.48
CA GLU A 50 -22.94 1.05 -1.29
C GLU A 50 -23.92 -0.08 -1.66
N LYS A 51 -24.74 0.13 -2.70
CA LYS A 51 -25.66 -0.90 -3.21
C LYS A 51 -24.93 -2.08 -3.84
N GLN A 52 -23.79 -1.83 -4.49
CA GLN A 52 -22.95 -2.89 -5.06
C GLN A 52 -22.08 -3.55 -3.99
N GLU A 53 -21.63 -2.80 -2.99
CA GLU A 53 -20.88 -3.34 -1.84
C GLU A 53 -21.73 -4.35 -1.05
N ALA A 54 -23.05 -4.08 -0.90
CA ALA A 54 -24.00 -5.02 -0.31
C ALA A 54 -24.11 -6.36 -1.08
N LEU A 55 -23.66 -6.43 -2.33
CA LEU A 55 -23.65 -7.65 -3.15
C LEU A 55 -22.33 -8.41 -3.08
N LEU A 56 -21.28 -7.87 -2.44
CA LEU A 56 -19.98 -8.52 -2.31
C LEU A 56 -20.03 -9.92 -1.67
N PRO A 57 -20.87 -10.17 -0.64
CA PRO A 57 -20.99 -11.50 -0.05
C PRO A 57 -21.56 -12.56 -1.02
N ASN A 58 -22.29 -12.13 -2.05
CA ASN A 58 -22.93 -13.01 -3.04
C ASN A 58 -22.01 -13.33 -4.23
N LEU A 59 -20.84 -12.70 -4.31
CA LEU A 59 -19.88 -12.99 -5.37
C LEU A 59 -19.23 -14.35 -5.13
N PRO A 60 -18.93 -15.12 -6.20
CA PRO A 60 -18.13 -16.32 -6.08
C PRO A 60 -16.79 -16.01 -5.40
N PRO A 61 -16.20 -16.98 -4.68
CA PRO A 61 -14.88 -16.80 -4.09
C PRO A 61 -13.85 -16.47 -5.16
N THR A 62 -12.74 -15.87 -4.73
CA THR A 62 -11.56 -15.68 -5.56
C THR A 62 -11.13 -17.03 -6.15
N THR A 63 -10.65 -17.04 -7.39
CA THR A 63 -10.23 -18.28 -8.07
C THR A 63 -8.77 -18.27 -8.48
N CYS A 64 -8.07 -17.17 -8.23
CA CYS A 64 -6.70 -16.93 -8.68
C CYS A 64 -5.74 -16.78 -7.49
N ALA A 65 -4.51 -17.26 -7.70
CA ALA A 65 -3.40 -17.07 -6.77
C ALA A 65 -2.52 -15.93 -7.29
N LEU A 66 -2.75 -14.71 -6.81
CA LEU A 66 -2.03 -13.52 -7.26
C LEU A 66 -0.56 -13.58 -6.82
N GLU A 67 0.34 -13.13 -7.69
CA GLU A 67 1.78 -13.04 -7.45
C GLU A 67 2.26 -11.60 -7.28
N SER A 68 1.60 -10.66 -7.96
CA SER A 68 1.90 -9.24 -7.89
C SER A 68 0.64 -8.40 -8.00
N VAL A 69 0.46 -7.45 -7.06
CA VAL A 69 -0.63 -6.48 -7.08
C VAL A 69 -0.10 -5.06 -7.00
N THR A 70 -0.65 -4.18 -7.83
CA THR A 70 -0.42 -2.75 -7.78
C THR A 70 -1.75 -1.99 -7.82
N PHE A 71 -1.98 -1.19 -6.78
CA PHE A 71 -3.09 -0.26 -6.70
C PHE A 71 -2.57 1.17 -6.82
N GLU A 72 -3.11 1.95 -7.75
CA GLU A 72 -2.75 3.34 -7.95
C GLU A 72 -4.01 4.21 -7.94
N ARG A 73 -3.93 5.43 -7.37
CA ARG A 73 -5.07 6.37 -7.30
C ARG A 73 -6.29 5.81 -6.56
N CYS A 74 -6.10 4.81 -5.71
CA CYS A 74 -7.21 4.20 -4.99
C CYS A 74 -7.59 5.06 -3.78
N ILE A 75 -8.89 5.35 -3.66
CA ILE A 75 -9.50 5.92 -2.47
C ILE A 75 -10.39 4.83 -1.85
N PRO A 76 -9.81 3.87 -1.13
CA PRO A 76 -10.61 2.81 -0.54
C PRO A 76 -11.48 3.40 0.57
N SER A 77 -12.75 2.98 0.60
CA SER A 77 -13.65 3.19 1.74
C SER A 77 -13.20 2.34 2.93
N ASP A 78 -12.83 1.09 2.66
CA ASP A 78 -12.39 0.10 3.65
C ASP A 78 -11.53 -1.00 3.01
N PHE A 79 -10.35 -1.29 3.56
CA PHE A 79 -9.47 -2.36 3.07
C PHE A 79 -9.91 -3.75 3.51
N ASP A 80 -10.75 -3.88 4.53
CA ASP A 80 -11.29 -5.16 4.97
C ASP A 80 -12.12 -5.80 3.85
N LEU A 81 -12.80 -4.98 3.05
CA LEU A 81 -13.56 -5.44 1.88
C LEU A 81 -12.67 -5.96 0.74
N PHE A 82 -11.39 -5.58 0.72
CA PHE A 82 -10.42 -6.10 -0.25
C PHE A 82 -9.85 -7.44 0.20
N ALA A 83 -9.65 -7.66 1.51
CA ALA A 83 -8.95 -8.84 2.04
C ALA A 83 -9.38 -10.19 1.41
N PRO A 84 -10.68 -10.48 1.17
CA PRO A 84 -11.11 -11.72 0.53
C PRO A 84 -10.55 -11.97 -0.88
N MET A 85 -10.02 -10.95 -1.57
CA MET A 85 -9.35 -11.13 -2.86
C MET A 85 -7.99 -11.82 -2.77
N PHE A 86 -7.41 -11.88 -1.57
CA PHE A 86 -6.07 -12.41 -1.35
C PHE A 86 -6.06 -13.80 -0.71
N ALA A 87 -7.24 -14.37 -0.40
CA ALA A 87 -7.37 -15.63 0.33
C ALA A 87 -6.52 -16.78 -0.26
N ASP A 88 -6.56 -16.96 -1.59
CA ASP A 88 -5.79 -18.00 -2.29
C ASP A 88 -4.37 -17.56 -2.68
N SER A 89 -3.95 -16.37 -2.26
CA SER A 89 -2.66 -15.77 -2.62
C SER A 89 -1.61 -15.87 -1.51
N SER A 90 -1.94 -16.53 -0.39
CA SER A 90 -1.06 -16.65 0.79
C SER A 90 0.30 -17.28 0.52
N GLN A 91 0.40 -18.13 -0.50
CA GLN A 91 1.63 -18.81 -0.91
C GLN A 91 2.25 -18.24 -2.19
N SER A 92 1.56 -17.35 -2.90
CA SER A 92 1.98 -16.85 -4.21
C SER A 92 2.32 -15.36 -4.24
N LEU A 93 1.68 -14.53 -3.41
CA LEU A 93 1.81 -13.08 -3.52
C LEU A 93 3.17 -12.62 -2.99
N ARG A 94 4.05 -12.21 -3.91
CA ARG A 94 5.42 -11.76 -3.63
C ARG A 94 5.54 -10.25 -3.58
N LYS A 95 4.70 -9.53 -4.35
CA LYS A 95 4.80 -8.07 -4.49
C LYS A 95 3.46 -7.40 -4.26
N PHE A 96 3.44 -6.43 -3.36
CA PHE A 96 2.29 -5.58 -3.10
C PHE A 96 2.71 -4.12 -3.15
N GLU A 97 2.06 -3.36 -4.02
CA GLU A 97 2.29 -1.93 -4.19
C GLU A 97 0.95 -1.18 -4.12
N ALA A 98 0.89 -0.10 -3.34
CA ALA A 98 -0.32 0.71 -3.22
C ALA A 98 -0.02 2.20 -3.05
N TRP A 99 -0.66 3.01 -3.89
CA TRP A 99 -0.60 4.47 -3.89
C TRP A 99 -1.99 5.02 -3.59
N THR A 100 -2.30 5.18 -2.32
CA THR A 100 -3.67 5.42 -1.84
C THR A 100 -3.82 6.76 -1.15
N SER A 101 -5.05 7.27 -1.11
CA SER A 101 -5.37 8.55 -0.45
C SER A 101 -6.40 8.38 0.68
N GLY A 102 -6.50 7.17 1.23
CA GLY A 102 -7.39 6.83 2.35
C GLY A 102 -6.64 6.77 3.69
N HIS A 103 -7.34 7.05 4.79
CA HIS A 103 -6.81 7.07 6.16
C HIS A 103 -6.99 5.75 6.92
N LYS A 104 -7.04 4.63 6.19
CA LYS A 104 -7.32 3.32 6.76
C LYS A 104 -6.08 2.43 6.74
N GLU A 105 -6.01 1.59 7.75
CA GLU A 105 -4.96 0.59 7.89
C GLU A 105 -5.19 -0.58 6.93
N MET A 106 -4.11 -1.21 6.46
CA MET A 106 -4.16 -2.27 5.45
C MET A 106 -4.01 -3.69 6.04
N ASP A 107 -4.14 -3.83 7.35
CA ASP A 107 -3.82 -5.04 8.11
C ASP A 107 -4.54 -6.28 7.59
N ALA A 108 -5.84 -6.18 7.30
CA ALA A 108 -6.64 -7.30 6.80
C ALA A 108 -6.15 -7.83 5.45
N ILE A 109 -5.60 -6.98 4.58
CA ILE A 109 -4.96 -7.43 3.34
C ILE A 109 -3.70 -8.23 3.70
N PHE A 110 -2.83 -7.66 4.53
CA PHE A 110 -1.53 -8.25 4.84
C PHE A 110 -1.65 -9.59 5.55
N MET A 111 -2.62 -9.77 6.46
CA MET A 111 -2.87 -11.05 7.14
C MET A 111 -2.99 -12.24 6.17
N ASN A 112 -3.50 -12.02 4.96
CA ASN A 112 -3.69 -13.08 3.99
C ASN A 112 -2.42 -13.43 3.20
N ILE A 113 -1.35 -12.63 3.28
CA ILE A 113 -0.21 -12.69 2.34
C ILE A 113 1.17 -12.73 3.01
N LEU A 114 1.25 -12.59 4.35
CA LEU A 114 2.51 -12.65 5.10
C LEU A 114 3.43 -13.84 4.76
N PRO A 115 2.94 -15.08 4.52
CA PRO A 115 3.84 -16.22 4.30
C PRO A 115 4.68 -16.14 3.01
N ALA A 116 4.19 -15.43 1.99
CA ALA A 116 4.83 -15.35 0.67
C ALA A 116 5.41 -13.97 0.33
N ILE A 117 4.96 -12.91 1.00
CA ILE A 117 5.29 -11.54 0.62
C ILE A 117 6.79 -11.25 0.73
N GLU A 118 7.36 -10.73 -0.37
CA GLU A 118 8.79 -10.38 -0.47
C GLU A 118 8.99 -8.87 -0.51
N THR A 119 8.06 -8.12 -1.10
CA THR A 119 8.14 -6.68 -1.29
C THR A 119 6.81 -6.00 -0.99
N ILE A 120 6.85 -4.98 -0.13
CA ILE A 120 5.74 -4.08 0.16
C ILE A 120 6.17 -2.65 -0.16
N LYS A 121 5.38 -1.94 -0.98
CA LYS A 121 5.59 -0.52 -1.28
C LYS A 121 4.29 0.26 -1.11
N LEU A 122 4.25 1.14 -0.13
CA LEU A 122 3.07 1.90 0.22
C LEU A 122 3.39 3.39 0.14
N GLY A 123 2.56 4.15 -0.54
CA GLY A 123 2.68 5.60 -0.59
C GLY A 123 1.33 6.28 -0.40
N GLY A 124 1.39 7.50 0.09
CA GLY A 124 0.21 8.32 0.36
C GLY A 124 -0.20 8.16 1.82
N SER A 125 -1.42 7.74 2.08
CA SER A 125 -2.02 7.87 3.41
C SER A 125 -2.32 6.55 4.12
N SER A 126 -2.26 5.43 3.41
CA SER A 126 -2.53 4.10 3.98
C SER A 126 -1.24 3.37 4.33
N HIS A 127 -1.26 2.66 5.45
CA HIS A 127 -0.13 1.92 6.00
C HIS A 127 -0.65 0.77 6.87
N PRO A 128 0.17 -0.21 7.25
CA PRO A 128 -0.19 -1.14 8.31
C PRO A 128 -0.27 -0.39 9.65
N SER A 129 -1.08 -0.87 10.59
CA SER A 129 -1.12 -0.31 11.94
C SER A 129 0.23 -0.51 12.66
N PRO A 130 0.61 0.38 13.59
CA PRO A 130 1.80 0.18 14.43
C PRO A 130 1.80 -1.18 15.15
N GLN A 131 0.64 -1.62 15.65
CA GLN A 131 0.50 -2.90 16.34
C GLN A 131 0.76 -4.07 15.38
N PHE A 132 0.16 -4.02 14.19
CA PHE A 132 0.35 -5.04 13.17
C PHE A 132 1.81 -5.15 12.73
N ILE A 133 2.53 -4.03 12.63
CA ILE A 133 3.97 -4.04 12.33
C ILE A 133 4.72 -4.89 13.34
N ILE A 134 4.43 -4.70 14.63
CA ILE A 134 5.12 -5.37 15.73
C ILE A 134 4.71 -6.85 15.84
N GLU A 135 3.41 -7.15 15.80
CA GLU A 135 2.89 -8.48 16.14
C GLU A 135 2.82 -9.45 14.95
N HIS A 136 2.80 -8.95 13.72
CA HIS A 136 2.51 -9.76 12.55
C HIS A 136 3.53 -9.56 11.44
N LEU A 137 3.69 -8.32 10.97
CA LEU A 137 4.57 -8.02 9.85
C LEU A 137 6.03 -8.33 10.16
N ALA A 138 6.44 -8.11 11.41
CA ALA A 138 7.74 -8.49 11.93
C ALA A 138 8.04 -9.99 11.77
N HIS A 139 7.04 -10.85 11.62
CA HIS A 139 7.24 -12.29 11.47
C HIS A 139 7.08 -12.78 10.03
N ALA A 140 6.96 -11.87 9.05
CA ALA A 140 6.90 -12.24 7.64
C ALA A 140 8.23 -12.89 7.19
N PRO A 141 8.25 -14.20 6.89
CA PRO A 141 9.50 -14.95 6.75
C PRO A 141 10.29 -14.60 5.49
N LYS A 142 9.61 -14.05 4.47
CA LYS A 142 10.19 -13.76 3.15
C LYS A 142 10.29 -12.28 2.84
N LEU A 143 9.82 -11.40 3.73
CA LEU A 143 9.79 -9.97 3.48
C LEU A 143 11.22 -9.42 3.45
N THR A 144 11.70 -9.07 2.25
CA THR A 144 13.05 -8.56 2.03
C THR A 144 13.09 -7.04 1.93
N THR A 145 12.01 -6.45 1.42
CA THR A 145 11.90 -5.01 1.19
C THR A 145 10.53 -4.52 1.66
N ILE A 146 10.52 -3.52 2.53
CA ILE A 146 9.33 -2.75 2.84
C ILE A 146 9.64 -1.27 2.73
N SER A 147 8.78 -0.51 2.06
CA SER A 147 8.93 0.93 1.90
C SER A 147 7.58 1.59 2.09
N ILE A 148 7.48 2.46 3.09
CA ILE A 148 6.26 3.18 3.45
C ILE A 148 6.54 4.69 3.36
N GLY A 149 5.94 5.36 2.38
CA GLY A 149 5.82 6.81 2.34
C GLY A 149 4.45 7.21 2.88
N CYS A 150 4.39 7.69 4.12
CA CYS A 150 3.14 8.07 4.78
C CYS A 150 3.09 9.59 4.98
N GLU A 151 2.08 10.25 4.40
CA GLU A 151 1.85 11.69 4.56
C GLU A 151 1.54 12.10 6.02
N TYR A 152 1.10 11.15 6.86
CA TYR A 152 0.52 11.40 8.18
C TYR A 152 1.29 10.81 9.37
N ASP A 153 2.51 10.28 9.18
CA ASP A 153 3.34 9.79 10.30
C ASP A 153 4.05 10.92 11.06
N HIS A 154 3.30 11.97 11.42
CA HIS A 154 3.80 13.17 12.09
C HIS A 154 4.42 12.83 13.46
N GLU A 155 3.80 11.91 14.18
CA GLU A 155 4.23 11.49 15.52
C GLU A 155 5.31 10.40 15.50
N GLY A 156 5.67 9.90 14.31
CA GLY A 156 6.63 8.81 14.16
C GLY A 156 6.15 7.48 14.70
N ASN A 157 4.84 7.24 14.71
CA ASN A 157 4.24 6.00 15.18
C ASN A 157 4.71 4.80 14.34
N ILE A 158 4.80 4.96 13.02
CA ILE A 158 5.31 3.90 12.14
C ILE A 158 6.82 3.69 12.35
N ARG A 159 7.60 4.77 12.45
CA ARG A 159 9.05 4.67 12.73
C ARG A 159 9.32 3.96 14.06
N ARG A 160 8.60 4.32 15.12
CA ARG A 160 8.70 3.68 16.45
C ARG A 160 8.26 2.22 16.43
N ALA A 161 7.21 1.88 15.67
CA ALA A 161 6.78 0.50 15.54
C ALA A 161 7.86 -0.38 14.89
N PHE A 162 8.49 0.08 13.82
CA PHE A 162 9.63 -0.62 13.22
C PHE A 162 10.82 -0.70 14.18
N ALA A 163 11.17 0.39 14.87
CA ALA A 163 12.25 0.37 15.85
C ALA A 163 11.99 -0.69 16.95
N THR A 164 10.76 -0.71 17.48
CA THR A 164 10.30 -1.67 18.49
C THR A 164 10.34 -3.11 17.97
N ALA A 165 9.91 -3.35 16.74
CA ALA A 165 9.95 -4.68 16.14
C ALA A 165 11.40 -5.15 15.91
N LEU A 166 12.27 -4.27 15.40
CA LEU A 166 13.65 -4.63 15.02
C LEU A 166 14.54 -5.01 16.21
N VAL A 167 14.24 -4.50 17.41
CA VAL A 167 14.95 -4.91 18.63
C VAL A 167 14.53 -6.29 19.15
N GLN A 168 13.40 -6.82 18.70
CA GLN A 168 12.98 -8.17 19.09
C GLN A 168 13.86 -9.23 18.41
N PRO A 169 14.22 -10.31 19.11
CA PRO A 169 14.85 -11.48 18.50
C PRO A 169 13.98 -12.04 17.36
N ASP A 170 14.62 -12.56 16.33
CA ASP A 170 13.97 -13.27 15.20
C ASP A 170 12.94 -12.47 14.39
N SER A 171 12.74 -11.18 14.69
CA SER A 171 11.93 -10.29 13.85
C SER A 171 12.62 -10.05 12.51
N PHE A 172 11.82 -9.86 11.47
CA PHE A 172 12.23 -9.51 10.12
C PHE A 172 13.40 -10.38 9.60
N PRO A 173 13.27 -11.72 9.58
CA PRO A 173 14.39 -12.63 9.35
C PRO A 173 15.06 -12.46 7.98
N ALA A 174 14.29 -12.04 6.97
CA ALA A 174 14.76 -11.83 5.60
C ALA A 174 14.94 -10.35 5.23
N LEU A 175 14.60 -9.40 6.11
CA LEU A 175 14.55 -8.00 5.74
C LEU A 175 15.96 -7.46 5.45
N ARG A 176 16.08 -6.69 4.38
CA ARG A 176 17.33 -6.06 3.93
C ARG A 176 17.17 -4.56 3.70
N SER A 177 15.97 -4.12 3.37
CA SER A 177 15.69 -2.73 3.02
C SER A 177 14.40 -2.24 3.65
N LEU A 178 14.48 -1.09 4.33
CA LEU A 178 13.39 -0.45 5.05
C LEU A 178 13.28 1.02 4.66
N GLY A 179 12.34 1.33 3.78
CA GLY A 179 11.90 2.69 3.49
C GLY A 179 10.88 3.16 4.54
N TYR A 180 11.16 4.26 5.23
CA TYR A 180 10.25 4.81 6.25
C TYR A 180 9.74 6.21 5.87
N PRO A 181 8.61 6.66 6.43
CA PRO A 181 8.05 7.98 6.14
C PRO A 181 9.04 9.09 6.50
N GLY A 182 9.19 10.06 5.59
CA GLY A 182 10.04 11.22 5.82
C GLY A 182 9.37 12.26 6.72
N GLN A 183 10.05 13.39 6.86
CA GLN A 183 9.53 14.54 7.57
C GLN A 183 8.39 15.21 6.77
N SER A 184 7.27 15.48 7.43
CA SER A 184 6.20 16.28 6.85
C SER A 184 6.68 17.71 6.58
N GLY A 185 6.54 18.17 5.33
CA GLY A 185 7.01 19.50 4.89
C GLY A 185 8.10 19.50 3.81
N THR A 186 8.66 18.34 3.44
CA THR A 186 9.58 18.22 2.28
C THR A 186 8.93 17.64 1.02
N TYR A 187 7.60 17.55 0.94
CA TYR A 187 6.94 17.44 -0.35
C TYR A 187 7.01 18.81 -1.04
N LYS A 188 7.61 18.87 -2.24
CA LYS A 188 7.66 20.07 -3.09
C LYS A 188 6.23 20.51 -3.46
N THR A 189 5.58 21.29 -2.61
CA THR A 189 4.36 22.02 -2.94
C THR A 189 4.72 23.30 -3.69
N GLY A 190 5.21 23.15 -4.93
CA GLY A 190 5.52 24.30 -5.78
C GLY A 190 6.47 23.97 -6.94
N ARG A 191 6.49 24.86 -7.95
CA ARG A 191 7.58 24.96 -8.94
C ARG A 191 8.52 26.08 -8.50
N GLY A 192 9.83 25.84 -8.49
CA GLY A 192 10.84 26.87 -8.26
C GLY A 192 11.03 27.27 -6.79
N ARG A 193 11.28 28.57 -6.55
CA ARG A 193 11.79 29.16 -5.29
C ARG A 193 10.88 29.07 -4.04
N ASN A 194 9.69 28.46 -4.11
CA ASN A 194 8.74 28.39 -3.00
C ASN A 194 8.76 27.04 -2.29
N VAL A 195 9.94 26.49 -2.02
CA VAL A 195 10.10 25.31 -1.15
C VAL A 195 10.29 25.83 0.27
N ARG A 196 9.37 25.48 1.18
CA ARG A 196 9.54 25.76 2.61
C ARG A 196 10.28 24.59 3.22
N GLU A 197 11.52 24.80 3.61
CA GLU A 197 12.26 23.88 4.48
C GLU A 197 11.90 24.22 5.92
N HIS A 198 11.40 23.24 6.66
CA HIS A 198 11.20 23.35 8.09
C HIS A 198 12.15 22.36 8.76
N GLU A 199 12.97 22.80 9.71
CA GLU A 199 13.74 21.92 10.59
C GLU A 199 12.80 21.41 11.70
N TYR A 200 12.40 20.14 11.64
CA TYR A 200 11.73 19.45 12.74
C TYR A 200 12.47 18.14 13.01
N GLU A 201 12.61 17.80 14.29
CA GLU A 201 13.06 16.48 14.72
C GLU A 201 12.11 15.42 14.15
N ASN A 202 12.63 14.33 13.58
CA ASN A 202 11.83 13.19 13.13
C ASN A 202 11.68 12.19 14.28
N PRO A 203 10.54 12.18 14.99
CA PRO A 203 10.39 11.32 16.16
C PRO A 203 10.51 9.85 15.74
N GLY A 204 11.25 9.05 16.51
CA GLY A 204 11.45 7.63 16.22
C GLY A 204 12.53 7.33 15.17
N GLN A 205 13.10 8.34 14.50
CA GLN A 205 14.10 8.10 13.45
C GLN A 205 15.42 7.57 14.02
N GLU A 206 15.92 8.16 15.09
CA GLU A 206 17.21 7.74 15.66
C GLU A 206 17.16 6.31 16.17
N GLU A 207 16.08 5.95 16.88
CA GLU A 207 15.84 4.60 17.37
C GLU A 207 15.71 3.60 16.22
N LEU A 208 14.97 3.98 15.17
CA LEU A 208 14.83 3.16 13.97
C LEU A 208 16.16 2.91 13.28
N LEU A 209 16.94 3.97 13.03
CA LEU A 209 18.22 3.87 12.34
C LEU A 209 19.24 3.06 13.15
N LYS A 210 19.24 3.22 14.48
CA LYS A 210 20.05 2.40 15.37
C LYS A 210 19.67 0.93 15.29
N ALA A 211 18.39 0.60 15.46
CA ALA A 211 17.90 -0.78 15.41
C ALA A 211 18.15 -1.44 14.03
N ALA A 212 17.93 -0.69 12.94
CA ALA A 212 18.22 -1.18 11.59
C ALA A 212 19.71 -1.46 11.39
N ARG A 213 20.59 -0.58 11.89
CA ARG A 213 22.05 -0.75 11.80
C ARG A 213 22.54 -1.98 12.55
N GLU A 214 22.03 -2.22 13.76
CA GLU A 214 22.35 -3.42 14.55
C GLU A 214 21.96 -4.72 13.82
N ARG A 215 20.99 -4.66 12.91
CA ARG A 215 20.51 -5.78 12.10
C ARG A 215 21.05 -5.79 10.66
N ASN A 216 21.98 -4.89 10.30
CA ASN A 216 22.49 -4.71 8.94
C ASN A 216 21.38 -4.46 7.88
N ILE A 217 20.33 -3.76 8.27
CA ILE A 217 19.21 -3.38 7.39
C ILE A 217 19.47 -1.98 6.84
N HIS A 218 19.35 -1.82 5.52
CA HIS A 218 19.43 -0.52 4.88
C HIS A 218 18.14 0.27 5.09
N ALA A 219 18.16 1.20 6.05
CA ALA A 219 17.06 2.11 6.30
C ALA A 219 17.23 3.43 5.54
N TYR A 220 16.16 3.91 4.91
CA TYR A 220 16.17 5.15 4.12
C TYR A 220 14.80 5.84 4.13
N ILE A 221 14.77 7.13 3.79
CA ILE A 221 13.52 7.89 3.67
C ILE A 221 12.84 7.56 2.33
N ALA A 222 11.59 7.10 2.37
CA ALA A 222 10.79 6.68 1.21
C ALA A 222 10.19 7.86 0.40
N SER A 223 10.98 8.89 0.11
CA SER A 223 10.53 10.14 -0.55
C SER A 223 10.02 9.95 -1.99
N ASP A 224 10.50 8.92 -2.70
CA ASP A 224 10.05 8.58 -4.05
C ASP A 224 8.61 8.09 -4.08
N LEU A 225 8.15 7.50 -2.97
CA LEU A 225 6.78 6.99 -2.81
C LEU A 225 5.78 8.12 -2.59
N GLU A 226 6.16 9.16 -1.86
CA GLU A 226 5.35 10.36 -1.70
C GLU A 226 5.17 11.09 -3.02
N TYR A 227 6.22 11.20 -3.84
CA TYR A 227 6.11 11.79 -5.18
C TYR A 227 5.15 11.01 -6.09
N LYS A 228 5.19 9.68 -6.03
CA LYS A 228 4.25 8.82 -6.77
C LYS A 228 2.82 8.99 -6.28
N ALA A 229 2.62 9.03 -4.95
CA ALA A 229 1.31 9.25 -4.33
C ALA A 229 0.74 10.63 -4.67
N GLU A 230 1.54 11.70 -4.57
CA GLU A 230 1.13 13.05 -4.95
C GLU A 230 0.80 13.12 -6.46
N GLY A 231 1.63 12.50 -7.31
CA GLY A 231 1.35 12.37 -8.73
C GLY A 231 0.02 11.68 -9.00
N ALA A 232 -0.28 10.60 -8.27
CA ALA A 232 -1.54 9.89 -8.33
C ALA A 232 -2.72 10.78 -7.87
N GLN A 233 -2.59 11.48 -6.73
CA GLN A 233 -3.57 12.42 -6.20
C GLN A 233 -3.86 13.59 -7.16
N ARG A 234 -2.82 14.18 -7.77
CA ARG A 234 -2.95 15.25 -8.78
C ARG A 234 -3.73 14.75 -9.99
N ARG A 235 -3.40 13.56 -10.50
CA ARG A 235 -4.11 12.93 -11.64
C ARG A 235 -5.56 12.59 -11.30
N ALA A 236 -5.84 12.23 -10.05
CA ALA A 236 -7.19 11.97 -9.57
C ALA A 236 -8.00 13.25 -9.27
N GLY A 237 -7.39 14.44 -9.39
CA GLY A 237 -8.06 15.73 -9.09
C GLY A 237 -8.24 16.02 -7.59
N ILE A 238 -7.73 15.15 -6.71
CA ILE A 238 -7.88 15.25 -5.24
C ILE A 238 -7.20 16.51 -4.70
N ILE A 239 -5.99 16.84 -5.20
CA ILE A 239 -5.29 18.07 -4.79
C ILE A 239 -6.08 19.32 -5.17
N ALA A 240 -6.77 19.30 -6.32
CA ALA A 240 -7.61 20.40 -6.75
C ALA A 240 -8.88 20.52 -5.89
N ALA A 241 -9.44 19.40 -5.42
CA ALA A 241 -10.58 19.37 -4.50
C ALA A 241 -10.19 19.88 -3.09
N ARG A 242 -9.08 19.41 -2.52
CA ARG A 242 -8.54 19.88 -1.22
C ARG A 242 -8.32 21.40 -1.19
N ARG A 243 -7.83 22.00 -2.28
CA ARG A 243 -7.64 23.46 -2.39
C ARG A 243 -8.96 24.25 -2.40
N ARG A 244 -10.10 23.60 -2.63
CA ARG A 244 -11.43 24.21 -2.61
C ARG A 244 -12.17 23.98 -1.28
N GLY A 245 -11.50 23.42 -0.26
CA GLY A 245 -12.07 23.23 1.07
C GLY A 245 -13.05 22.06 1.18
N TRP A 246 -12.91 21.05 0.31
CA TRP A 246 -13.58 19.75 0.42
C TRP A 246 -12.69 18.74 1.14
#